data_AF-A0A7J2ZHB9-F1
#
_entry.id   AF-A0A7J2ZHB9-F1
#
_cell.length_a   1.000
_cell.length_b   1.000
_cell.length_c   1.000
_cell.angle_alpha   90.00
_cell.angle_beta   90.00
_cell.angle_gamma   90.00
#
_symmetry.space_group_name_H-M   'P 1'
#
loop_
_entity.id
_entity.type
_entity.pdbx_description
1 polymer ?
#
loop_
_entity_poly.entity_id
_entity_poly.type
_entity_poly.pdbx_seq_one_letter_code
_entity_poly.pdbx_strand_id
1 'polypeptide(L)'
;MSMKNRESGLRYLEFIKSRRSSKLLEPGDVPLEDLMTALEAAVSAPSAHNAQPWRFILLRNKDTIRRLLEAMAEEWKRDLLSDGLDE
;
A
#
# COMPACT_ATOMS: atom_id res chain seq x y z
N MET A 1 -15.27 15.33 -28.77
CA MET A 1 -14.56 14.28 -28.02
C MET A 1 -14.71 12.98 -28.80
N SER A 2 -13.64 12.36 -29.31
CA SER A 2 -13.73 11.12 -30.11
C SER A 2 -14.30 9.97 -29.26
N MET A 3 -15.10 9.07 -29.87
CA MET A 3 -15.65 7.87 -29.19
C MET A 3 -14.55 7.04 -28.52
N LYS A 4 -13.37 6.96 -29.14
CA LYS A 4 -12.19 6.28 -28.58
C LYS A 4 -11.73 6.87 -27.24
N ASN A 5 -11.83 8.19 -27.05
CA ASN A 5 -11.46 8.82 -25.77
C ASN A 5 -12.45 8.49 -24.66
N ARG A 6 -13.73 8.30 -25.00
CA ARG A 6 -14.77 7.95 -24.03
C ARG A 6 -14.63 6.50 -23.56
N GLU A 7 -14.34 5.57 -24.46
CA GLU A 7 -14.05 4.17 -24.10
C GLU A 7 -12.82 4.04 -23.19
N SER A 8 -11.73 4.72 -23.54
CA SER A 8 -10.53 4.73 -22.69
C SER A 8 -10.83 5.29 -21.29
N GLY A 9 -11.58 6.39 -21.21
CA GLY A 9 -12.01 6.97 -19.94
C GLY A 9 -12.81 5.99 -19.08
N LEU A 10 -13.75 5.25 -19.68
CA LEU A 10 -14.54 4.25 -18.97
C LEU A 10 -13.67 3.10 -18.44
N ARG A 11 -12.70 2.63 -19.25
CA ARG A 11 -11.74 1.60 -18.83
C ARG A 11 -10.91 2.04 -17.63
N TYR A 12 -10.41 3.28 -17.60
CA TYR A 12 -9.66 3.80 -16.44
C TYR A 12 -10.52 3.90 -15.19
N LEU A 13 -11.77 4.35 -15.33
CA LEU A 13 -12.69 4.42 -14.20
C LEU A 13 -13.04 3.03 -13.64
N GLU A 14 -13.23 2.03 -14.51
CA GLU A 14 -13.44 0.64 -14.10
C GLU A 14 -12.21 0.10 -13.35
N PHE A 15 -11.01 0.33 -13.87
CA PHE A 15 -9.75 -0.04 -13.21
C PHE A 15 -9.60 0.60 -11.82
N ILE A 16 -9.84 1.92 -11.69
CA ILE A 16 -9.76 2.59 -10.39
C ILE A 16 -10.78 2.00 -9.40
N LYS A 17 -12.00 1.71 -9.86
CA LYS A 17 -13.08 1.12 -9.04
C LYS A 17 -12.85 -0.35 -8.70
N SER A 18 -12.00 -1.06 -9.43
CA SER A 18 -11.71 -2.48 -9.18
C SER A 18 -10.76 -2.69 -8.00
N ARG A 19 -10.04 -1.66 -7.53
CA ARG A 19 -9.12 -1.75 -6.38
C ARG A 19 -9.79 -2.36 -5.15
N ARG A 20 -9.11 -3.30 -4.49
CA ARG A 20 -9.55 -3.92 -3.22
C ARG A 20 -8.45 -3.82 -2.17
N SER A 21 -8.86 -3.83 -0.90
CA SER A 21 -7.95 -3.97 0.23
C SER A 21 -7.96 -5.44 0.68
N SER A 22 -7.20 -6.27 -0.04
CA SER A 22 -7.18 -7.73 0.16
C SER A 22 -6.28 -8.12 1.33
N LYS A 23 -6.75 -9.04 2.19
CA LYS A 23 -5.98 -9.62 3.31
C LYS A 23 -5.28 -10.93 2.96
N LEU A 24 -5.72 -11.58 1.89
CA LEU A 24 -5.17 -12.83 1.38
C LEU A 24 -4.39 -12.51 0.11
N LEU A 25 -3.11 -12.85 0.11
CA LEU A 25 -2.20 -12.68 -1.03
C LEU A 25 -1.66 -14.05 -1.42
N GLU A 26 -1.43 -14.25 -2.70
CA GLU A 26 -0.75 -15.45 -3.19
C GLU A 26 0.71 -15.46 -2.71
N PRO A 27 1.28 -16.64 -2.41
CA PRO A 27 2.67 -16.74 -2.03
C PRO A 27 3.58 -16.35 -3.20
N GLY A 28 4.60 -15.56 -2.92
CA GLY A 28 5.57 -15.12 -3.91
C GLY A 28 6.00 -13.68 -3.70
N ASP A 29 7.11 -13.31 -4.31
CA ASP A 29 7.57 -11.92 -4.34
C ASP A 29 6.99 -11.23 -5.57
N VAL A 30 6.62 -9.96 -5.41
CA VAL A 30 6.31 -9.09 -6.55
C VAL A 30 7.63 -8.70 -7.24
N PRO A 31 7.71 -8.77 -8.58
CA PRO A 31 8.87 -8.27 -9.33
C PRO A 31 9.22 -6.84 -8.93
N LEU A 32 10.53 -6.55 -8.85
CA LEU A 32 10.97 -5.22 -8.42
C LEU A 32 10.53 -4.13 -9.41
N GLU A 33 10.50 -4.43 -10.70
CA GLU A 33 10.06 -3.51 -11.75
C GLU A 33 8.61 -3.07 -11.56
N ASP A 34 7.70 -4.01 -11.28
CA ASP A 34 6.29 -3.71 -11.02
C ASP A 34 6.11 -2.81 -9.78
N LEU A 35 6.90 -3.08 -8.73
CA LEU A 35 6.92 -2.24 -7.53
C LEU A 35 7.41 -0.82 -7.86
N MET A 36 8.47 -0.68 -8.67
CA MET A 36 9.00 0.62 -9.07
C MET A 36 7.97 1.39 -9.91
N THR A 37 7.32 0.76 -10.88
CA THR A 37 6.24 1.38 -11.67
C THR A 37 5.10 1.86 -10.79
N ALA A 38 4.70 1.08 -9.79
CA ALA A 38 3.65 1.48 -8.85
C ALA A 38 4.08 2.68 -7.98
N LEU A 39 5.33 2.71 -7.52
CA LEU A 39 5.87 3.82 -6.74
C LEU A 39 6.04 5.09 -7.58
N GLU A 40 6.47 5.00 -8.82
CA GLU A 40 6.51 6.12 -9.77
C GLU A 40 5.13 6.76 -9.94
N ALA A 41 4.09 5.93 -10.07
CA ALA A 41 2.71 6.43 -10.08
C ALA A 41 2.34 7.08 -8.74
N ALA A 42 2.71 6.48 -7.60
CA ALA A 42 2.39 7.02 -6.27
C ALA A 42 3.01 8.40 -6.01
N VAL A 43 4.27 8.60 -6.40
CA VAL A 43 4.97 9.89 -6.20
C VAL A 43 4.45 11.00 -7.12
N SER A 44 3.64 10.68 -8.12
CA SER A 44 2.97 11.69 -8.96
C SER A 44 1.79 12.38 -8.25
N ALA A 45 1.40 11.92 -7.07
CA ALA A 45 0.37 12.56 -6.26
C ALA A 45 0.76 14.02 -5.93
N PRO A 46 -0.21 14.95 -5.83
CA PRO A 46 0.08 16.31 -5.40
C PRO A 46 0.46 16.34 -3.92
N SER A 47 1.37 17.24 -3.54
CA SER A 47 1.71 17.54 -2.15
C SER A 47 1.80 19.05 -1.94
N ALA A 48 1.57 19.50 -0.69
CA ALA A 48 1.70 20.90 -0.34
C ALA A 48 3.10 21.42 -0.75
N HIS A 49 3.13 22.52 -1.50
CA HIS A 49 4.35 23.11 -2.06
C HIS A 49 5.24 22.13 -2.84
N ASN A 50 4.67 21.05 -3.39
CA ASN A 50 5.42 19.96 -4.03
C ASN A 50 6.54 19.37 -3.15
N ALA A 51 6.33 19.32 -1.83
CA ALA A 51 7.34 18.87 -0.88
C ALA A 51 7.70 17.38 -1.03
N GLN A 52 6.84 16.57 -1.66
CA GLN A 52 7.04 15.13 -1.87
C GLN A 52 7.54 14.40 -0.61
N PRO A 53 6.80 14.51 0.52
CA PRO A 53 7.28 14.08 1.82
C PRO A 53 7.29 12.55 1.99
N TRP A 54 6.65 11.81 1.07
CA TRP A 54 6.56 10.36 1.12
C TRP A 54 7.95 9.71 1.07
N ARG A 55 8.14 8.71 1.94
CA ARG A 55 9.27 7.80 1.92
C ARG A 55 8.71 6.39 1.91
N PHE A 56 9.24 5.57 1.01
CA PHE A 56 8.85 4.17 0.88
C PHE A 56 10.04 3.31 1.27
N ILE A 57 9.81 2.35 2.15
CA ILE A 57 10.83 1.38 2.59
C ILE A 57 10.36 0.01 2.15
N LEU A 58 11.12 -0.62 1.24
CA LEU A 58 10.85 -1.98 0.80
C LEU A 58 11.52 -2.98 1.74
N LEU A 59 10.70 -3.68 2.52
CA LEU A 59 11.17 -4.77 3.39
C LEU A 59 11.07 -6.10 2.63
N ARG A 60 12.22 -6.73 2.33
CA ARG A 60 12.29 -8.09 1.76
C ARG A 60 12.85 -9.15 2.72
N ASN A 61 13.64 -8.73 3.71
CA ASN A 61 14.22 -9.66 4.67
C ASN A 61 13.13 -10.14 5.66
N LYS A 62 12.85 -11.45 5.64
CA LYS A 62 11.79 -12.07 6.44
C LYS A 62 12.00 -11.90 7.94
N ASP A 63 13.25 -11.95 8.42
CA ASP A 63 13.56 -11.77 9.85
C ASP A 63 13.30 -10.34 10.32
N THR A 64 13.62 -9.34 9.48
CA THR A 64 13.29 -7.94 9.76
C THR A 64 11.79 -7.71 9.77
N ILE A 65 11.05 -8.29 8.81
CA ILE A 65 9.59 -8.21 8.79
C ILE A 65 9.00 -8.85 10.05
N ARG A 66 9.45 -10.05 10.41
CA ARG A 66 8.98 -10.77 11.60
C ARG A 66 9.21 -9.94 12.87
N ARG A 67 10.42 -9.43 13.09
CA ARG A 67 10.75 -8.60 14.26
C ARG A 67 9.90 -7.33 14.33
N LEU A 68 9.63 -6.69 13.19
CA LEU A 68 8.77 -5.51 13.14
C LEU A 68 7.33 -5.86 13.56
N LEU A 69 6.76 -6.94 12.99
CA LEU A 69 5.41 -7.37 13.32
C LEU A 69 5.26 -7.79 14.78
N GLU A 70 6.26 -8.48 15.34
CA GLU A 70 6.30 -8.84 16.76
C GLU A 70 6.30 -7.60 17.64
N ALA A 71 7.18 -6.62 17.37
CA ALA A 71 7.22 -5.38 18.14
C ALA A 71 5.88 -4.61 18.07
N MET A 72 5.26 -4.54 16.89
CA MET A 72 3.96 -3.90 16.71
C MET A 72 2.84 -4.62 17.48
N ALA A 73 2.86 -5.96 17.49
CA ALA A 73 1.88 -6.75 18.23
C ALA A 73 2.01 -6.55 19.74
N GLU A 74 3.24 -6.49 20.27
CA GLU A 74 3.46 -6.23 21.69
C GLU A 74 2.98 -4.85 22.13
N GLU A 75 3.24 -3.79 21.34
CA GLU A 75 2.69 -2.46 21.65
C GLU A 75 1.16 -2.47 21.61
N TRP A 76 0.57 -3.09 20.59
CA TRP A 76 -0.89 -3.17 20.47
C TRP A 76 -1.55 -3.86 21.68
N LYS A 77 -0.92 -4.94 22.19
CA LYS A 77 -1.39 -5.61 23.40
C LYS A 77 -1.32 -4.71 24.63
N ARG A 78 -0.27 -3.89 24.77
CA ARG A 78 -0.16 -2.94 25.88
C ARG A 78 -1.28 -1.90 25.83
N ASP A 79 -1.57 -1.39 24.64
CA ASP A 79 -2.66 -0.43 24.45
C ASP A 79 -4.02 -1.05 24.82
N LEU A 80 -4.31 -2.27 24.34
CA LEU A 80 -5.56 -2.99 24.68
C LEU A 80 -5.74 -3.18 26.19
N LEU A 81 -4.68 -3.63 26.87
CA LEU A 81 -4.70 -3.82 28.32
C LEU A 81 -4.88 -2.50 29.07
N SER A 82 -4.26 -1.41 28.58
CA SER A 82 -4.43 -0.07 29.14
C SER A 82 -5.87 0.44 28.99
N ASP A 83 -6.54 0.05 27.91
CA ASP A 83 -7.95 0.36 27.65
C ASP A 83 -8.91 -0.57 28.41
N GLY A 84 -8.40 -1.53 29.18
CA GLY A 84 -9.19 -2.47 29.98
C GLY A 84 -9.88 -3.56 29.15
N LEU A 85 -9.39 -3.81 27.93
CA LEU A 85 -9.86 -4.87 27.04
C LEU A 85 -8.98 -6.13 27.22
N ASP A 86 -9.59 -7.31 27.22
CA ASP A 86 -8.91 -8.59 27.05
C ASP A 86 -8.94 -9.01 25.57
N GLU A 87 -7.85 -9.66 25.11
CA GLU A 87 -7.60 -10.02 23.69
C GLU A 87 -8.84 -10.57 22.94
#